data_AF-A0A933W3U3-F1
#
_entry.id   AF-A0A933W3U3-F1
#
_cell.length_a   1.000
_cell.length_b   1.000
_cell.length_c   1.000
_cell.angle_alpha   90.00
_cell.angle_beta   90.00
_cell.angle_gamma   90.00
#
_symmetry.space_group_name_H-M   'P 1'
#
loop_
_entity.id
_entity.type
_entity.pdbx_description
1 polymer ?
#
loop_
_entity_poly.entity_id
_entity_poly.type
_entity_poly.pdbx_seq_one_letter_code
_entity_poly.pdbx_strand_id
1 'polypeptide(L)'
;MPAWGGCSRRGCESRRIGHNSPPLSANPSPIVTSAPSPLARLADQPYLLLSLTSLFWAGNAVMGRFIAGHFPPVTLSFMRWTVAFLIVIPFAWRHLVEDRMMIRRHIKLMVAVSVIGISTFNTLQYTSLQYTTALNVLLLQSTGPLFVAIWALIVLRVRLTLAQAIGALASMLGVAVIILHGNIAELASIDLNYGDLLFLGAMAAFGLFTALSQKRPAIHGLSFLAFTFGCGAVCLIPLLIWEMSVQPAPAFDLTNVAAVGYVSIFPSILAYLCYNRGVRLIGANRSAPFFHLVPVFGSAMAILFLGERPHLYHAVGYALVLTGVIIAARKQKTAA
;
A
#
# COMPACT_ATOMS: atom_id res chain seq x y z
N MET A 1 -24.56 65.24 -31.83
CA MET A 1 -25.92 65.66 -32.21
C MET A 1 -26.91 64.93 -31.32
N PRO A 2 -27.58 65.61 -30.38
CA PRO A 2 -28.54 65.01 -29.45
C PRO A 2 -29.96 65.01 -30.06
N ALA A 3 -30.87 64.18 -29.57
CA ALA A 3 -32.21 64.63 -29.15
C ALA A 3 -33.16 63.48 -28.70
N TRP A 4 -34.12 63.92 -27.86
CA TRP A 4 -35.41 63.32 -27.48
C TRP A 4 -35.36 62.26 -26.37
N GLY A 5 -36.13 62.35 -25.27
CA GLY A 5 -37.28 63.19 -24.91
C GLY A 5 -38.19 62.33 -24.02
N GLY A 6 -38.56 62.82 -22.83
CA GLY A 6 -39.30 62.05 -21.82
C GLY A 6 -40.84 62.18 -21.85
N CYS A 7 -41.48 61.34 -21.02
CA CYS A 7 -42.89 61.39 -20.51
C CYS A 7 -44.02 61.16 -21.55
N SER A 8 -45.15 60.49 -21.29
CA SER A 8 -45.89 60.25 -20.05
C SER A 8 -46.97 59.16 -20.18
N ARG A 9 -47.25 58.52 -19.03
CA ARG A 9 -48.47 57.90 -18.47
C ARG A 9 -49.78 57.63 -19.28
N ARG A 10 -50.31 56.44 -18.97
CA ARG A 10 -51.71 55.98 -18.78
C ARG A 10 -52.49 55.40 -19.98
N GLY A 11 -52.84 54.12 -19.85
CA GLY A 11 -53.91 53.42 -20.55
C GLY A 11 -54.26 52.12 -19.81
N CYS A 12 -55.51 51.99 -19.40
CA CYS A 12 -56.07 50.97 -18.50
C CYS A 12 -56.45 49.68 -19.25
N GLU A 13 -56.55 48.59 -18.47
CA GLU A 13 -57.54 47.50 -18.59
C GLU A 13 -57.31 46.20 -19.40
N SER A 14 -57.47 45.12 -18.60
CA SER A 14 -58.06 43.81 -18.90
C SER A 14 -57.14 42.66 -19.37
N ARG A 15 -56.85 41.73 -18.46
CA ARG A 15 -57.57 40.45 -18.36
C ARG A 15 -57.00 39.59 -17.22
N ARG A 16 -57.88 39.23 -16.28
CA ARG A 16 -57.68 38.12 -15.34
C ARG A 16 -57.56 36.82 -16.14
N ILE A 17 -56.51 36.05 -15.87
CA ILE A 17 -56.43 34.62 -16.19
C ILE A 17 -56.12 33.90 -14.87
N GLY A 18 -56.82 32.79 -14.66
CA GLY A 18 -57.07 32.16 -13.38
C GLY A 18 -55.83 31.63 -12.66
N HIS A 19 -55.97 31.63 -11.34
CA HIS A 19 -55.24 30.80 -10.40
C HIS A 19 -55.20 29.33 -10.83
N ASN A 20 -53.98 28.79 -10.88
CA ASN A 20 -53.66 27.45 -10.36
C ASN A 20 -52.14 27.36 -10.20
N SER A 21 -51.63 27.99 -9.14
CA SER A 21 -50.28 27.74 -8.64
C SER A 21 -50.34 26.54 -7.69
N PRO A 22 -49.60 25.45 -7.93
CA PRO A 22 -49.51 24.37 -6.95
C PRO A 22 -48.82 24.89 -5.67
N PRO A 23 -49.17 24.38 -4.48
CA PRO A 23 -48.62 24.88 -3.23
C PRO A 23 -47.12 24.61 -3.14
N LEU A 24 -46.35 25.68 -2.90
CA LEU A 24 -44.97 25.65 -2.44
C LEU A 24 -44.92 25.09 -1.02
N SER A 25 -44.92 23.76 -0.89
CA SER A 25 -44.55 23.10 0.38
C SER A 25 -43.87 21.76 0.12
N ALA A 26 -42.64 21.82 -0.39
CA ALA A 26 -41.71 20.70 -0.27
C ALA A 26 -40.54 21.18 0.58
N ASN A 27 -40.68 21.01 1.90
CA ASN A 27 -39.52 20.99 2.79
C ASN A 27 -38.55 19.95 2.21
N PRO A 28 -37.29 20.28 1.88
CA PRO A 28 -36.31 19.24 1.61
C PRO A 28 -36.17 18.46 2.91
N SER A 29 -36.72 17.25 2.94
CA SER A 29 -36.49 16.28 4.00
C SER A 29 -34.98 16.27 4.30
N PRO A 30 -34.56 16.45 5.56
CA PRO A 30 -33.15 16.46 5.89
C PRO A 30 -32.56 15.15 5.35
N ILE A 31 -31.53 15.27 4.51
CA ILE A 31 -30.75 14.13 4.07
C ILE A 31 -30.25 13.47 5.36
N VAL A 32 -30.90 12.37 5.75
CA VAL A 32 -30.46 11.54 6.86
C VAL A 32 -29.12 11.00 6.42
N THR A 33 -28.05 11.69 6.82
CA THR A 33 -26.70 11.19 6.70
C THR A 33 -26.62 10.02 7.67
N SER A 34 -26.96 8.83 7.18
CA SER A 34 -26.77 7.59 7.92
C SER A 34 -25.33 7.60 8.45
N ALA A 35 -25.18 7.51 9.77
CA ALA A 35 -23.87 7.49 10.39
C ALA A 35 -22.99 6.47 9.66
N PRO A 36 -21.75 6.81 9.27
CA PRO A 36 -20.90 5.90 8.53
C PRO A 36 -20.75 4.60 9.33
N SER A 37 -20.92 3.46 8.65
CA SER A 37 -20.80 2.14 9.27
C SER A 37 -19.46 2.02 10.00
N PRO A 38 -19.36 1.21 11.07
CA PRO A 38 -18.10 1.02 11.80
C PRO A 38 -16.92 0.67 10.89
N LEU A 39 -17.17 -0.13 9.86
CA LEU A 39 -16.18 -0.47 8.83
C LEU A 39 -15.74 0.73 7.98
N ALA A 40 -16.65 1.64 7.64
CA ALA A 40 -16.31 2.87 6.93
C ALA A 40 -15.42 3.79 7.79
N ARG A 41 -15.71 3.90 9.10
CA ARG A 41 -14.87 4.68 10.03
C ARG A 41 -13.47 4.12 10.15
N LEU A 42 -13.31 2.79 10.20
CA LEU A 42 -12.00 2.14 10.21
C LEU A 42 -11.25 2.34 8.88
N ALA A 43 -11.96 2.28 7.75
CA ALA A 43 -11.39 2.50 6.42
C ALA A 43 -10.90 3.93 6.16
N ASP A 44 -11.24 4.88 7.05
CA ASP A 44 -10.80 6.28 7.03
C ASP A 44 -9.69 6.58 8.03
N GLN A 45 -9.16 5.57 8.72
CA GLN A 45 -8.03 5.71 9.67
C GLN A 45 -6.70 5.30 9.03
N PRO A 46 -5.98 6.22 8.35
CA PRO A 46 -4.78 5.87 7.59
C PRO A 46 -3.67 5.27 8.46
N TYR A 47 -3.51 5.76 9.70
CA TYR A 47 -2.46 5.30 10.59
C TYR A 47 -2.70 3.87 11.09
N LEU A 48 -3.95 3.51 11.37
CA LEU A 48 -4.33 2.13 11.71
C LEU A 48 -4.09 1.21 10.51
N LEU A 49 -4.58 1.59 9.33
CA LEU A 49 -4.43 0.79 8.11
C LEU A 49 -2.95 0.55 7.79
N LEU A 50 -2.12 1.60 7.80
CA LEU A 50 -0.69 1.45 7.50
C LEU A 50 0.06 0.65 8.57
N SER A 51 -0.35 0.73 9.84
CA SER A 51 0.22 -0.11 10.91
C SER A 51 -0.14 -1.58 10.71
N LEU A 52 -1.39 -1.89 10.35
CA LEU A 52 -1.83 -3.26 10.01
C LEU A 52 -1.09 -3.79 8.78
N THR A 53 -0.87 -2.96 7.76
CA THR A 53 -0.02 -3.32 6.62
C THR A 53 1.36 -3.76 7.09
N SER A 54 2.01 -2.97 7.96
CA SER A 54 3.35 -3.29 8.45
C SER A 54 3.39 -4.57 9.28
N LEU A 55 2.34 -4.83 10.06
CA LEU A 55 2.19 -6.09 10.80
C LEU A 55 2.12 -7.30 9.85
N PHE A 56 1.26 -7.24 8.84
CA PHE A 56 1.13 -8.33 7.88
C PHE A 56 2.41 -8.55 7.06
N TRP A 57 3.11 -7.47 6.68
CA TRP A 57 4.39 -7.58 5.99
C TRP A 57 5.53 -8.08 6.88
N ALA A 58 5.50 -7.82 8.19
CA ALA A 58 6.45 -8.41 9.12
C ALA A 58 6.31 -9.93 9.12
N GLY A 59 5.06 -10.42 9.23
CA GLY A 59 4.76 -11.84 9.12
C GLY A 59 5.13 -12.44 7.75
N ASN A 60 5.06 -11.68 6.66
CA ASN A 60 5.49 -12.13 5.33
C ASN A 60 6.99 -12.39 5.25
N ALA A 61 7.81 -11.52 5.83
CA ALA A 61 9.27 -11.70 5.81
C ALA A 61 9.67 -12.98 6.57
N VAL A 62 9.04 -13.22 7.72
CA VAL A 62 9.26 -14.44 8.53
C VAL A 62 8.77 -15.69 7.77
N MET A 63 7.53 -15.67 7.25
CA MET A 63 6.98 -16.80 6.50
C MET A 63 7.79 -17.10 5.22
N GLY A 64 8.18 -16.06 4.49
CA GLY A 64 8.98 -16.19 3.27
C GLY A 64 10.36 -16.81 3.51
N ARG A 65 10.99 -16.51 4.66
CA ARG A 65 12.23 -17.19 5.07
C ARG A 65 11.98 -18.62 5.54
N PHE A 66 10.89 -18.87 6.26
CA PHE A 66 10.52 -20.21 6.73
C PHE A 66 10.37 -21.20 5.57
N ILE A 67 9.78 -20.78 4.45
CA ILE A 67 9.62 -21.61 3.24
C ILE A 67 10.78 -21.50 2.23
N ALA A 68 11.80 -20.69 2.53
CA ALA A 68 12.98 -20.59 1.68
C ALA A 68 13.76 -21.92 1.68
N GLY A 69 14.37 -22.26 0.54
CA GLY A 69 15.14 -23.48 0.34
C GLY A 69 14.34 -24.70 -0.15
N HIS A 70 13.03 -24.75 0.06
CA HIS A 70 12.18 -25.87 -0.41
C HIS A 70 10.95 -25.43 -1.21
N PHE A 71 10.62 -24.14 -1.21
CA PHE A 71 9.59 -23.58 -2.07
C PHE A 71 10.22 -22.63 -3.10
N PRO A 72 10.19 -22.97 -4.41
CA PRO A 72 10.74 -22.10 -5.45
C PRO A 72 10.08 -20.69 -5.46
N PRO A 73 10.87 -19.61 -5.52
CA PRO A 73 10.37 -18.25 -5.24
C PRO A 73 9.38 -17.70 -6.28
N VAL A 74 9.53 -18.05 -7.57
CA VAL A 74 8.57 -17.63 -8.61
C VAL A 74 7.26 -18.39 -8.44
N THR A 75 7.33 -19.69 -8.17
CA THR A 75 6.19 -20.55 -7.91
C THR A 75 5.39 -20.06 -6.72
N LEU A 76 6.07 -19.70 -5.63
CA LEU A 76 5.42 -19.10 -4.45
C LEU A 76 4.72 -17.80 -4.81
N SER A 77 5.38 -16.92 -5.56
CA SER A 77 4.81 -15.65 -6.01
C SER A 77 3.57 -15.87 -6.89
N PHE A 78 3.64 -16.80 -7.84
CA PHE A 78 2.54 -17.14 -8.73
C PHE A 78 1.34 -17.70 -7.96
N MET A 79 1.57 -18.67 -7.07
CA MET A 79 0.52 -19.28 -6.24
C MET A 79 -0.12 -18.25 -5.32
N ARG A 80 0.70 -17.44 -4.65
CA ARG A 80 0.27 -16.33 -3.79
C ARG A 80 -0.73 -15.42 -4.50
N TRP A 81 -0.36 -14.93 -5.67
CA TRP A 81 -1.17 -13.96 -6.42
C TRP A 81 -2.37 -14.58 -7.12
N THR A 82 -2.26 -15.83 -7.58
CA THR A 82 -3.39 -16.58 -8.14
C THR A 82 -4.45 -16.84 -7.08
N VAL A 83 -4.07 -17.35 -5.90
CA VAL A 83 -5.01 -17.58 -4.80
C VAL A 83 -5.61 -16.27 -4.31
N ALA A 84 -4.81 -15.21 -4.17
CA ALA A 84 -5.32 -13.89 -3.78
C ALA A 84 -6.33 -13.33 -4.80
N PHE A 85 -6.05 -13.49 -6.11
CA PHE A 85 -6.96 -13.11 -7.18
C PHE A 85 -8.27 -13.91 -7.11
N LEU A 86 -8.20 -15.23 -6.95
CA LEU A 86 -9.38 -16.10 -6.87
C LEU A 86 -10.26 -15.79 -5.65
N ILE A 87 -9.66 -15.39 -4.52
CA ILE A 87 -10.42 -14.95 -3.35
C ILE A 87 -11.07 -13.58 -3.60
N VAL A 88 -10.38 -12.64 -4.24
CA VAL A 88 -10.89 -11.27 -4.43
C VAL A 88 -11.91 -11.16 -5.57
N ILE A 89 -11.77 -11.94 -6.64
CA ILE A 89 -12.60 -11.82 -7.83
C ILE A 89 -14.12 -11.95 -7.60
N PRO A 90 -14.67 -12.86 -6.76
CA PRO A 90 -16.12 -12.91 -6.53
C PRO A 90 -16.66 -11.61 -5.92
N PHE A 91 -15.87 -10.93 -5.08
CA PHE A 91 -16.25 -9.65 -4.47
C PHE A 91 -16.01 -8.46 -5.41
N ALA A 92 -14.99 -8.56 -6.28
CA ALA A 92 -14.61 -7.50 -7.21
C ALA A 92 -15.39 -7.54 -8.53
N TRP A 93 -16.04 -8.66 -8.89
CA TRP A 93 -16.57 -8.91 -10.23
C TRP A 93 -17.49 -7.81 -10.74
N ARG A 94 -18.47 -7.40 -9.92
CA ARG A 94 -19.43 -6.33 -10.28
C ARG A 94 -18.70 -5.01 -10.57
N HIS A 95 -17.82 -4.60 -9.66
CA HIS A 95 -17.03 -3.38 -9.82
C HIS A 95 -16.07 -3.45 -11.01
N LEU A 96 -15.50 -4.62 -11.30
CA LEU A 96 -14.58 -4.80 -12.43
C LEU A 96 -15.31 -4.65 -13.78
N VAL A 97 -16.56 -5.13 -13.86
CA VAL A 97 -17.41 -4.95 -15.03
C VAL A 97 -17.81 -3.47 -15.21
N GLU A 98 -18.14 -2.78 -14.12
CA GLU A 98 -18.45 -1.33 -14.13
C GLU A 98 -17.21 -0.50 -14.56
N ASP A 99 -16.06 -0.80 -13.99
CA ASP A 99 -14.80 -0.08 -14.22
C ASP A 99 -14.10 -0.47 -15.54
N ARG A 100 -14.62 -1.44 -16.29
CA ARG A 100 -13.95 -2.04 -17.46
C ARG A 100 -13.50 -1.03 -18.51
N MET A 101 -14.32 -0.01 -18.77
CA MET A 101 -14.00 1.00 -19.78
C MET A 101 -12.86 1.89 -19.29
N MET A 102 -12.86 2.24 -18.01
CA MET A 102 -11.84 3.07 -17.39
C MET A 102 -10.49 2.33 -17.33
N ILE A 103 -10.52 1.04 -16.96
CA ILE A 103 -9.35 0.16 -16.97
C ILE A 103 -8.77 0.05 -18.39
N ARG A 104 -9.61 -0.20 -19.40
CA ARG A 104 -9.16 -0.31 -20.80
C ARG A 104 -8.48 0.97 -21.30
N ARG A 105 -9.03 2.15 -20.97
CA ARG A 105 -8.42 3.44 -21.32
C ARG A 105 -7.04 3.64 -20.69
N HIS A 106 -6.79 3.03 -19.54
CA HIS A 106 -5.53 3.16 -18.78
C HIS A 106 -4.72 1.86 -18.73
N ILE A 107 -4.92 0.96 -19.70
CA ILE A 107 -4.39 -0.40 -19.63
C ILE A 107 -2.87 -0.44 -19.48
N LYS A 108 -2.14 0.45 -20.15
CA LYS A 108 -0.68 0.55 -20.06
C LYS A 108 -0.20 0.81 -18.63
N LEU A 109 -0.86 1.75 -17.93
CA LEU A 109 -0.54 2.07 -16.54
C LEU A 109 -0.92 0.91 -15.62
N MET A 110 -2.11 0.33 -15.81
CA MET A 110 -2.60 -0.78 -14.99
C MET A 110 -1.69 -2.02 -15.10
N VAL A 111 -1.26 -2.36 -16.32
CA VAL A 111 -0.31 -3.45 -16.57
C VAL A 111 1.06 -3.11 -15.95
N ALA A 112 1.59 -1.89 -16.16
CA ALA A 112 2.87 -1.49 -15.59
C ALA A 112 2.88 -1.59 -14.06
N VAL A 113 1.83 -1.09 -13.39
CA VAL A 113 1.65 -1.19 -11.94
C VAL A 113 1.59 -2.65 -11.48
N SER A 114 0.91 -3.51 -12.25
CA SER A 114 0.81 -4.95 -11.95
C SER A 114 2.18 -5.63 -12.06
N VAL A 115 2.87 -5.46 -13.19
CA VAL A 115 4.18 -6.07 -13.41
C VAL A 115 5.19 -5.60 -12.36
N ILE A 116 5.28 -4.29 -12.12
CA ILE A 116 6.29 -3.73 -11.20
C ILE A 116 6.01 -4.13 -9.75
N GLY A 117 4.77 -3.93 -9.28
CA GLY A 117 4.44 -4.07 -7.85
C GLY A 117 4.02 -5.46 -7.41
N ILE A 118 3.51 -6.28 -8.33
CA ILE A 118 3.00 -7.62 -8.03
C ILE A 118 4.03 -8.66 -8.48
N SER A 119 4.39 -8.68 -9.76
CA SER A 119 5.30 -9.70 -10.31
C SER A 119 6.76 -9.43 -9.91
N THR A 120 7.36 -8.33 -10.35
CA THR A 120 8.78 -8.03 -10.18
C THR A 120 9.16 -7.90 -8.71
N PHE A 121 8.44 -7.07 -7.94
CA PHE A 121 8.72 -6.87 -6.53
C PHE A 121 8.72 -8.19 -5.74
N ASN A 122 7.68 -9.02 -5.88
CA ASN A 122 7.56 -10.25 -5.08
C ASN A 122 8.57 -11.30 -5.52
N THR A 123 8.80 -11.47 -6.82
CA THR A 123 9.83 -12.38 -7.31
C THR A 123 11.19 -11.99 -6.75
N LEU A 124 11.59 -10.71 -6.82
CA LEU A 124 12.85 -10.25 -6.25
C LEU A 124 12.92 -10.44 -4.73
N GLN A 125 11.84 -10.15 -4.00
CA GLN A 125 11.76 -10.33 -2.55
C GLN A 125 11.87 -11.81 -2.12
N TYR A 126 11.20 -12.73 -2.80
CA TYR A 126 11.28 -14.14 -2.43
C TYR A 126 12.59 -14.78 -2.90
N THR A 127 13.12 -14.36 -4.05
CA THR A 127 14.46 -14.78 -4.48
C THR A 127 15.54 -14.27 -3.53
N SER A 128 15.46 -13.02 -3.04
CA SER A 128 16.44 -12.53 -2.06
C SER A 128 16.46 -13.36 -0.78
N LEU A 129 15.29 -13.79 -0.29
CA LEU A 129 15.17 -14.62 0.92
C LEU A 129 15.80 -16.01 0.79
N GLN A 130 16.16 -16.44 -0.43
CA GLN A 130 16.97 -17.66 -0.65
C GLN A 130 18.44 -17.44 -0.29
N TYR A 131 18.95 -16.21 -0.45
CA TYR A 131 20.37 -15.87 -0.30
C TYR A 131 20.69 -15.07 0.96
N THR A 132 19.70 -14.38 1.54
CA THR A 132 19.87 -13.55 2.73
C THR A 132 18.91 -13.94 3.85
N THR A 133 19.10 -13.36 5.03
CA THR A 133 18.28 -13.64 6.22
C THR A 133 17.01 -12.78 6.24
N ALA A 134 16.00 -13.22 6.99
CA ALA A 134 14.81 -12.39 7.24
C ALA A 134 15.19 -11.06 7.93
N LEU A 135 16.17 -11.10 8.84
CA LEU A 135 16.66 -9.92 9.54
C LEU A 135 17.28 -8.89 8.57
N ASN A 136 18.13 -9.33 7.64
CA ASN A 136 18.70 -8.44 6.61
C ASN A 136 17.61 -7.85 5.72
N VAL A 137 16.61 -8.65 5.33
CA VAL A 137 15.45 -8.16 4.57
C VAL A 137 14.67 -7.08 5.34
N LEU A 138 14.43 -7.29 6.63
CA LEU A 138 13.75 -6.29 7.48
C LEU A 138 14.56 -4.99 7.63
N LEU A 139 15.89 -5.10 7.73
CA LEU A 139 16.79 -3.95 7.74
C LEU A 139 16.72 -3.20 6.41
N LEU A 140 16.91 -3.90 5.29
CA LEU A 140 16.88 -3.31 3.96
C LEU A 140 15.51 -2.75 3.59
N GLN A 141 14.42 -3.32 4.12
CA GLN A 141 13.07 -2.79 3.95
C GLN A 141 12.90 -1.39 4.56
N SER A 142 13.75 -1.04 5.53
CA SER A 142 13.81 0.31 6.10
C SER A 142 14.40 1.34 5.14
N THR A 143 14.96 0.91 3.99
CA THR A 143 15.25 1.83 2.88
C THR A 143 14.00 2.17 2.04
N GLY A 144 12.86 1.50 2.28
CA GLY A 144 11.60 1.72 1.57
C GLY A 144 11.16 3.19 1.51
N PRO A 145 11.21 3.98 2.60
CA PRO A 145 10.90 5.41 2.57
C PRO A 145 11.75 6.22 1.59
N LEU A 146 13.03 5.87 1.45
CA LEU A 146 13.94 6.52 0.51
C LEU A 146 13.50 6.27 -0.93
N PHE A 147 13.25 5.02 -1.32
CA PHE A 147 12.80 4.68 -2.66
C PHE A 147 11.42 5.27 -2.99
N VAL A 148 10.48 5.25 -2.04
CA VAL A 148 9.17 5.90 -2.22
C VAL A 148 9.34 7.40 -2.43
N ALA A 149 10.21 8.07 -1.66
CA ALA A 149 10.46 9.50 -1.81
C ALA A 149 11.07 9.85 -3.17
N ILE A 150 12.07 9.08 -3.62
CA ILE A 150 12.71 9.24 -4.93
C ILE A 150 11.66 9.13 -6.04
N TRP A 151 10.85 8.08 -6.03
CA TRP A 151 9.84 7.88 -7.07
C TRP A 151 8.67 8.85 -6.96
N ALA A 152 8.27 9.28 -5.76
CA ALA A 152 7.28 10.34 -5.58
C ALA A 152 7.75 11.67 -6.17
N LEU A 153 9.05 12.00 -6.02
CA LEU A 153 9.63 13.17 -6.67
C LEU A 153 9.65 13.03 -8.19
N ILE A 154 10.12 11.89 -8.72
CA ILE A 154 10.26 11.70 -10.18
C ILE A 154 8.89 11.61 -10.88
N VAL A 155 7.98 10.80 -10.34
CA VAL A 155 6.70 10.46 -10.98
C VAL A 155 5.61 11.47 -10.64
N LEU A 156 5.51 11.88 -9.38
CA LEU A 156 4.44 12.75 -8.87
C LEU A 156 4.88 14.21 -8.72
N ARG A 157 6.19 14.51 -8.82
CA ARG A 157 6.77 15.83 -8.56
C ARG A 157 6.46 16.36 -7.15
N VAL A 158 6.26 15.44 -6.19
CA VAL A 158 6.01 15.75 -4.78
C VAL A 158 7.32 15.63 -4.00
N ARG A 159 7.80 16.75 -3.48
CA ARG A 159 9.01 16.80 -2.66
C ARG A 159 8.75 16.29 -1.24
N LEU A 160 9.81 15.79 -0.63
CA LEU A 160 9.80 15.45 0.79
C LEU A 160 9.90 16.73 1.62
N THR A 161 9.03 16.86 2.60
CA THR A 161 9.07 17.98 3.55
C THR A 161 10.14 17.73 4.61
N LEU A 162 10.64 18.80 5.27
CA LEU A 162 11.64 18.65 6.32
C LEU A 162 11.16 17.74 7.47
N ALA A 163 9.88 17.84 7.87
CA ALA A 163 9.34 16.96 8.91
C ALA A 163 9.30 15.50 8.46
N GLN A 164 8.97 15.23 7.20
CA GLN A 164 9.04 13.87 6.64
C GLN A 164 10.48 13.34 6.63
N ALA A 165 11.47 14.18 6.31
CA ALA A 165 12.87 13.78 6.30
C ALA A 165 13.36 13.43 7.70
N ILE A 166 13.12 14.35 8.66
CA ILE A 166 13.50 14.15 10.06
C ILE A 166 12.80 12.93 10.63
N GLY A 167 11.49 12.77 10.39
CA GLY A 167 10.73 11.63 10.90
C GLY A 167 11.18 10.30 10.28
N ALA A 168 11.48 10.27 8.98
CA ALA A 168 12.04 9.08 8.31
C ALA A 168 13.43 8.72 8.85
N LEU A 169 14.32 9.70 9.04
CA LEU A 169 15.65 9.47 9.61
C LEU A 169 15.58 9.00 11.06
N ALA A 170 14.77 9.64 11.90
CA ALA A 170 14.58 9.25 13.30
C ALA A 170 14.04 7.83 13.43
N SER A 171 13.07 7.46 12.58
CA SER A 171 12.53 6.11 12.59
C SER A 171 13.50 5.07 12.02
N MET A 172 14.30 5.42 11.00
CA MET A 172 15.37 4.55 10.48
C MET A 172 16.45 4.30 11.54
N LEU A 173 16.84 5.32 12.31
CA LEU A 173 17.74 5.17 13.46
C LEU A 173 17.14 4.23 14.52
N GLY A 174 15.85 4.34 14.79
CA GLY A 174 15.15 3.40 15.67
C GLY A 174 15.22 1.95 15.19
N VAL A 175 15.06 1.71 13.89
CA VAL A 175 15.26 0.37 13.31
C VAL A 175 16.70 -0.11 13.48
N ALA A 176 17.68 0.75 13.19
CA ALA A 176 19.09 0.40 13.34
C ALA A 176 19.41 -0.01 14.79
N VAL A 177 18.86 0.68 15.79
CA VAL A 177 19.03 0.33 17.21
C VAL A 177 18.45 -1.06 17.51
N ILE A 178 17.29 -1.42 16.97
CA ILE A 178 16.65 -2.73 17.17
C ILE A 178 17.52 -3.83 16.56
N ILE A 179 17.93 -3.65 15.31
CA ILE A 179 18.60 -4.69 14.53
C ILE A 179 20.05 -4.89 14.96
N LEU A 180 20.75 -3.80 15.32
CA LEU A 180 22.12 -3.85 15.83
C LEU A 180 22.18 -4.21 17.33
N HIS A 181 21.04 -4.51 17.97
CA HIS A 181 20.97 -4.81 19.40
C HIS A 181 21.60 -3.72 20.29
N GLY A 182 21.62 -2.46 19.82
CA GLY A 182 22.31 -1.34 20.47
C GLY A 182 23.84 -1.35 20.39
N ASN A 183 24.45 -2.30 19.67
CA ASN A 183 25.89 -2.41 19.48
C ASN A 183 26.32 -2.01 18.06
N ILE A 184 27.00 -0.87 17.92
CA ILE A 184 27.47 -0.37 16.61
C ILE A 184 28.50 -1.31 15.98
N ALA A 185 29.21 -2.12 16.76
CA ALA A 185 30.17 -3.10 16.21
C ALA A 185 29.49 -4.16 15.33
N GLU A 186 28.20 -4.43 15.53
CA GLU A 186 27.42 -5.31 14.64
C GLU A 186 27.24 -4.71 13.23
N LEU A 187 27.53 -3.43 13.02
CA LEU A 187 27.53 -2.87 11.66
C LEU A 187 28.68 -3.45 10.83
N ALA A 188 29.79 -3.85 11.48
CA ALA A 188 30.94 -4.45 10.82
C ALA A 188 30.71 -5.93 10.46
N SER A 189 29.68 -6.58 11.03
CA SER A 189 29.29 -7.96 10.70
C SER A 189 28.25 -8.02 9.56
N ILE A 190 27.76 -6.88 9.08
CA ILE A 190 26.84 -6.81 7.94
C ILE A 190 27.62 -6.96 6.63
N ASP A 191 27.68 -8.20 6.14
CA ASP A 191 28.17 -8.49 4.79
C ASP A 191 27.05 -8.38 3.77
N LEU A 192 27.19 -7.43 2.84
CA LEU A 192 26.29 -7.30 1.71
C LEU A 192 26.46 -8.48 0.76
N ASN A 193 25.38 -9.23 0.57
CA ASN A 193 25.35 -10.37 -0.34
C ASN A 193 24.44 -10.12 -1.56
N TYR A 194 24.43 -11.08 -2.48
CA TYR A 194 23.60 -11.02 -3.69
C TYR A 194 22.10 -10.86 -3.39
N GLY A 195 21.60 -11.54 -2.35
CA GLY A 195 20.21 -11.40 -1.90
C GLY A 195 19.88 -9.99 -1.45
N ASP A 196 20.80 -9.32 -0.77
CA ASP A 196 20.59 -7.94 -0.31
C ASP A 196 20.42 -6.97 -1.49
N LEU A 197 21.24 -7.13 -2.54
CA LEU A 197 21.13 -6.35 -3.78
C LEU A 197 19.79 -6.61 -4.50
N LEU A 198 19.36 -7.88 -4.56
CA LEU A 198 18.04 -8.23 -5.11
C LEU A 198 16.91 -7.56 -4.32
N PHE A 199 17.01 -7.54 -2.99
CA PHE A 199 15.99 -6.94 -2.14
C PHE A 199 15.95 -5.41 -2.27
N LEU A 200 17.11 -4.74 -2.40
CA LEU A 200 17.16 -3.31 -2.72
C LEU A 200 16.50 -3.02 -4.07
N GLY A 201 16.72 -3.87 -5.08
CA GLY A 201 15.99 -3.81 -6.35
C GLY A 201 14.48 -3.99 -6.17
N ALA A 202 14.06 -4.91 -5.29
CA ALA A 202 12.67 -5.10 -4.92
C ALA A 202 12.07 -3.83 -4.29
N MET A 203 12.78 -3.19 -3.36
CA MET A 203 12.35 -1.92 -2.73
C MET A 203 12.26 -0.78 -3.73
N ALA A 204 13.19 -0.69 -4.68
CA ALA A 204 13.11 0.27 -5.77
C ALA A 204 11.85 0.05 -6.64
N ALA A 205 11.55 -1.21 -6.98
CA ALA A 205 10.33 -1.56 -7.70
C ALA A 205 9.06 -1.25 -6.89
N PHE A 206 9.04 -1.54 -5.59
CA PHE A 206 7.90 -1.24 -4.72
C PHE A 206 7.65 0.26 -4.55
N GLY A 207 8.73 1.05 -4.48
CA GLY A 207 8.65 2.52 -4.49
C GLY A 207 8.03 3.05 -5.77
N LEU A 208 8.45 2.52 -6.93
CA LEU A 208 7.87 2.87 -8.23
C LEU A 208 6.40 2.46 -8.33
N PHE A 209 6.05 1.25 -7.89
CA PHE A 209 4.66 0.80 -7.77
C PHE A 209 3.84 1.78 -6.93
N THR A 210 4.33 2.16 -5.75
CA THR A 210 3.64 3.08 -4.85
C THR A 210 3.37 4.41 -5.56
N ALA A 211 4.37 4.98 -6.24
CA ALA A 211 4.21 6.24 -6.97
C ALA A 211 3.28 6.13 -8.19
N LEU A 212 3.39 5.08 -9.00
CA LEU A 212 2.52 4.86 -10.17
C LEU A 212 1.07 4.56 -9.77
N SER A 213 0.86 3.84 -8.65
CA SER A 213 -0.48 3.51 -8.15
C SER A 213 -1.29 4.75 -7.80
N GLN A 214 -0.64 5.88 -7.48
CA GLN A 214 -1.31 7.16 -7.23
C GLN A 214 -1.83 7.82 -8.51
N LYS A 215 -1.33 7.41 -9.69
CA LYS A 215 -1.83 7.86 -11.00
C LYS A 215 -2.93 6.95 -11.57
N ARG A 216 -3.33 5.90 -10.84
CA ARG A 216 -4.38 4.98 -11.31
C ARG A 216 -5.69 5.74 -11.58
N PRO A 217 -6.51 5.27 -12.52
CA PRO A 217 -7.81 5.89 -12.75
C PRO A 217 -8.73 5.81 -11.53
N ALA A 218 -9.78 6.64 -11.52
CA ALA A 218 -10.82 6.62 -10.50
C ALA A 218 -11.71 5.37 -10.65
N ILE A 219 -11.20 4.23 -10.16
CA ILE A 219 -11.86 2.93 -10.13
C ILE A 219 -12.02 2.44 -8.70
N HIS A 220 -12.92 1.47 -8.49
CA HIS A 220 -13.11 0.87 -7.19
C HIS A 220 -11.83 0.18 -6.68
N GLY A 221 -11.62 0.20 -5.36
CA GLY A 221 -10.42 -0.39 -4.75
C GLY A 221 -10.28 -1.88 -5.04
N LEU A 222 -11.40 -2.62 -5.01
CA LEU A 222 -11.41 -4.05 -5.34
C LEU A 222 -11.14 -4.31 -6.83
N SER A 223 -11.61 -3.45 -7.74
CA SER A 223 -11.28 -3.55 -9.17
C SER A 223 -9.79 -3.41 -9.40
N PHE A 224 -9.16 -2.46 -8.71
CA PHE A 224 -7.71 -2.29 -8.79
C PHE A 224 -6.94 -3.52 -8.27
N LEU A 225 -7.34 -4.08 -7.12
CA LEU A 225 -6.70 -5.27 -6.58
C LEU A 225 -6.90 -6.49 -7.49
N ALA A 226 -8.15 -6.78 -7.90
CA ALA A 226 -8.44 -7.90 -8.78
C ALA A 226 -7.66 -7.80 -10.09
N PHE A 227 -7.64 -6.62 -10.73
CA PHE A 227 -6.87 -6.41 -11.94
C PHE A 227 -5.37 -6.63 -11.69
N THR A 228 -4.80 -6.01 -10.65
CA THR A 228 -3.35 -6.07 -10.41
C THR A 228 -2.88 -7.46 -10.02
N PHE A 229 -3.64 -8.19 -9.21
CA PHE A 229 -3.32 -9.55 -8.79
C PHE A 229 -3.43 -10.52 -9.97
N GLY A 230 -4.54 -10.45 -10.73
CA GLY A 230 -4.74 -11.32 -11.90
C GLY A 230 -3.72 -11.04 -13.00
N CYS A 231 -3.51 -9.77 -13.35
CA CYS A 231 -2.49 -9.39 -14.35
C CYS A 231 -1.08 -9.77 -13.88
N GLY A 232 -0.76 -9.54 -12.61
CA GLY A 232 0.54 -9.90 -12.05
C GLY A 232 0.79 -11.42 -12.07
N ALA A 233 -0.22 -12.22 -11.73
CA ALA A 233 -0.15 -13.69 -11.82
C ALA A 233 0.06 -14.15 -13.27
N VAL A 234 -0.69 -13.59 -14.23
CA VAL A 234 -0.51 -13.90 -15.67
C VAL A 234 0.90 -13.54 -16.15
N CYS A 235 1.44 -12.39 -15.74
CA CYS A 235 2.79 -11.98 -16.11
C CYS A 235 3.90 -12.87 -15.50
N LEU A 236 3.59 -13.63 -14.44
CA LEU A 236 4.53 -14.59 -13.85
C LEU A 236 4.56 -15.94 -14.59
N ILE A 237 3.59 -16.26 -15.46
CA ILE A 237 3.49 -17.56 -16.14
C ILE A 237 4.79 -17.91 -16.92
N PRO A 238 5.42 -17.01 -17.71
CA PRO A 238 6.65 -17.37 -18.41
C PRO A 238 7.80 -17.71 -17.46
N LEU A 239 7.92 -16.97 -16.34
CA LEU A 239 8.94 -17.23 -15.32
C LEU A 239 8.64 -18.52 -14.54
N LEU A 240 7.37 -18.82 -14.30
CA LEU A 240 6.94 -20.08 -13.68
C LEU A 240 7.32 -21.28 -14.57
N ILE A 241 7.02 -21.21 -15.87
CA ILE A 241 7.37 -22.28 -16.82
C ILE A 241 8.89 -22.51 -16.83
N TRP A 242 9.66 -21.42 -16.81
CA TRP A 242 11.12 -21.51 -16.70
C TRP A 242 11.58 -22.11 -15.36
N GLU A 243 11.04 -21.66 -14.23
CA GLU A 243 11.42 -22.19 -12.92
C GLU A 243 11.08 -23.67 -12.78
N MET A 244 9.93 -24.11 -13.28
CA MET A 244 9.50 -25.52 -13.29
C MET A 244 10.38 -26.41 -14.19
N SER A 245 11.13 -25.85 -15.14
CA SER A 245 12.05 -26.63 -15.97
C SER A 245 13.43 -26.82 -15.34
N VAL A 246 13.78 -26.00 -14.34
CA VAL A 246 15.09 -26.04 -13.66
C VAL A 246 15.02 -26.44 -12.20
N GLN A 247 13.85 -26.33 -11.57
CA GLN A 247 13.61 -26.70 -10.17
C GLN A 247 12.41 -27.64 -10.05
N PRO A 248 12.46 -28.62 -9.13
CA PRO A 248 11.31 -29.46 -8.85
C PRO A 248 10.16 -28.64 -8.27
N ALA A 249 8.93 -29.08 -8.56
CA ALA A 249 7.75 -28.51 -7.93
C ALA A 249 7.79 -28.71 -6.40
N PRO A 250 7.27 -27.75 -5.61
CA PRO A 250 7.20 -27.90 -4.17
C PRO A 250 6.28 -29.07 -3.78
N ALA A 251 6.57 -29.71 -2.65
CA ALA A 251 5.72 -30.77 -2.12
C ALA A 251 4.32 -30.24 -1.80
N PHE A 252 3.29 -31.00 -2.15
CA PHE A 252 1.91 -30.66 -1.80
C PHE A 252 1.57 -31.20 -0.40
N ASP A 253 2.07 -30.52 0.63
CA ASP A 253 1.80 -30.83 2.04
C ASP A 253 1.00 -29.70 2.73
N LEU A 254 0.51 -30.00 3.93
CA LEU A 254 -0.30 -29.07 4.70
C LEU A 254 0.47 -27.78 5.05
N THR A 255 1.79 -27.88 5.27
CA THR A 255 2.65 -26.75 5.62
C THR A 255 2.72 -25.76 4.45
N ASN A 256 3.00 -26.25 3.25
CA ASN A 256 3.09 -25.44 2.04
C ASN A 256 1.75 -24.84 1.65
N VAL A 257 0.66 -25.61 1.77
CA VAL A 257 -0.71 -25.10 1.52
C VAL A 257 -1.08 -24.01 2.54
N ALA A 258 -0.79 -24.21 3.82
CA ALA A 258 -1.03 -23.22 4.86
C ALA A 258 -0.17 -21.96 4.67
N ALA A 259 1.09 -22.12 4.27
CA ALA A 259 1.99 -21.00 3.97
C ALA A 259 1.46 -20.17 2.79
N VAL A 260 1.07 -20.80 1.68
CA VAL A 260 0.46 -20.12 0.53
C VAL A 260 -0.82 -19.40 0.96
N GLY A 261 -1.72 -20.08 1.69
CA GLY A 261 -2.95 -19.47 2.21
C GLY A 261 -2.67 -18.24 3.08
N TYR A 262 -1.70 -18.34 3.99
CA TYR A 262 -1.28 -17.24 4.85
C TYR A 262 -0.76 -16.06 4.03
N VAL A 263 0.18 -16.28 3.11
CA VAL A 263 0.77 -15.18 2.31
C VAL A 263 -0.24 -14.59 1.31
N SER A 264 -1.22 -15.36 0.84
CA SER A 264 -2.29 -14.85 -0.02
C SER A 264 -3.31 -14.00 0.74
N ILE A 265 -3.62 -14.31 1.99
CA ILE A 265 -4.65 -13.57 2.74
C ILE A 265 -4.05 -12.34 3.40
N PHE A 266 -3.04 -12.53 4.26
CA PHE A 266 -2.58 -11.47 5.16
C PHE A 266 -1.70 -10.44 4.43
N PRO A 267 -0.49 -10.78 3.94
CA PRO A 267 0.37 -9.80 3.31
C PRO A 267 0.00 -9.46 1.87
N SER A 268 -0.97 -10.16 1.25
CA SER A 268 -1.50 -9.78 -0.07
C SER A 268 -2.82 -9.04 0.06
N ILE A 269 -3.94 -9.73 0.30
CA ILE A 269 -5.26 -9.09 0.25
C ILE A 269 -5.39 -8.01 1.33
N LEU A 270 -5.20 -8.36 2.60
CA LEU A 270 -5.44 -7.44 3.71
C LEU A 270 -4.42 -6.30 3.70
N ALA A 271 -3.13 -6.61 3.54
CA ALA A 271 -2.08 -5.59 3.50
C ALA A 271 -2.22 -4.64 2.30
N TYR A 272 -2.51 -5.13 1.08
CA TYR A 272 -2.66 -4.22 -0.07
C TYR A 272 -3.97 -3.43 0.00
N LEU A 273 -5.05 -3.95 0.60
CA LEU A 273 -6.25 -3.15 0.89
C LEU A 273 -5.90 -1.98 1.82
N CYS A 274 -5.23 -2.28 2.94
CA CYS A 274 -4.85 -1.30 3.96
C CYS A 274 -3.83 -0.28 3.41
N TYR A 275 -2.78 -0.76 2.75
CA TYR A 275 -1.72 0.08 2.18
C TYR A 275 -2.26 1.01 1.10
N ASN A 276 -2.99 0.48 0.12
CA ASN A 276 -3.50 1.29 -0.99
C ASN A 276 -4.55 2.31 -0.50
N ARG A 277 -5.31 2.01 0.55
CA ARG A 277 -6.22 2.97 1.17
C ARG A 277 -5.45 4.02 1.98
N GLY A 278 -4.50 3.62 2.82
CA GLY A 278 -3.66 4.53 3.59
C GLY A 278 -2.88 5.52 2.72
N VAL A 279 -2.24 5.02 1.67
CA VAL A 279 -1.49 5.83 0.69
C VAL A 279 -2.40 6.81 -0.06
N ARG A 280 -3.64 6.45 -0.39
CA ARG A 280 -4.62 7.41 -0.94
C ARG A 280 -5.01 8.50 0.04
N LEU A 281 -5.15 8.17 1.32
CA LEU A 281 -5.64 9.10 2.35
C LEU A 281 -4.58 10.13 2.75
N ILE A 282 -3.31 9.73 2.87
CA ILE A 282 -2.24 10.63 3.37
C ILE A 282 -1.10 10.87 2.36
N GLY A 283 -1.08 10.17 1.24
CA GLY A 283 -0.04 10.27 0.22
C GLY A 283 1.15 9.34 0.46
N ALA A 284 1.95 9.13 -0.59
CA ALA A 284 3.08 8.21 -0.59
C ALA A 284 4.15 8.58 0.45
N ASN A 285 4.65 9.83 0.44
CA ASN A 285 5.71 10.28 1.36
C ASN A 285 5.32 10.20 2.84
N ARG A 286 4.05 10.42 3.20
CA ARG A 286 3.56 10.30 4.58
C ARG A 286 3.33 8.86 5.00
N SER A 287 3.07 7.96 4.04
CA SER A 287 2.83 6.55 4.31
C SER A 287 4.12 5.75 4.43
N ALA A 288 5.16 6.16 3.71
CA ALA A 288 6.39 5.38 3.60
C ALA A 288 7.06 5.06 4.96
N PRO A 289 7.18 6.00 5.92
CA PRO A 289 7.82 5.70 7.22
C PRO A 289 7.17 4.54 8.00
N PHE A 290 5.93 4.16 7.70
CA PHE A 290 5.31 2.98 8.30
C PHE A 290 6.05 1.67 7.96
N PHE A 291 6.88 1.62 6.90
CA PHE A 291 7.79 0.49 6.68
C PHE A 291 8.70 0.22 7.87
N HIS A 292 9.07 1.24 8.66
CA HIS A 292 9.89 1.07 9.85
C HIS A 292 9.15 0.36 11.00
N LEU A 293 7.82 0.26 10.95
CA LEU A 293 7.07 -0.56 11.90
C LEU A 293 7.19 -2.06 11.61
N VAL A 294 7.61 -2.45 10.41
CA VAL A 294 7.78 -3.87 10.05
C VAL A 294 8.82 -4.56 10.96
N PRO A 295 10.06 -4.04 11.15
CA PRO A 295 11.01 -4.62 12.10
C PRO A 295 10.56 -4.50 13.57
N VAL A 296 9.77 -3.48 13.93
CA VAL A 296 9.15 -3.37 15.26
C VAL A 296 8.20 -4.53 15.50
N PHE A 297 7.29 -4.80 14.56
CA PHE A 297 6.38 -5.94 14.67
C PHE A 297 7.12 -7.27 14.59
N GLY A 298 8.16 -7.39 13.75
CA GLY A 298 8.99 -8.58 13.66
C GLY A 298 9.64 -8.95 15.00
N SER A 299 10.33 -7.99 15.63
CA SER A 299 10.93 -8.19 16.95
C SER A 299 9.89 -8.44 18.05
N ALA A 300 8.75 -7.74 18.03
CA ALA A 300 7.67 -7.97 18.98
C ALA A 300 7.07 -9.39 18.85
N MET A 301 6.91 -9.89 17.62
CA MET A 301 6.47 -11.26 17.36
C MET A 301 7.52 -12.29 17.83
N ALA A 302 8.81 -12.01 17.66
CA ALA A 302 9.88 -12.89 18.16
C ALA A 302 9.86 -12.98 19.70
N ILE A 303 9.71 -11.85 20.39
CA ILE A 303 9.54 -11.81 21.85
C ILE A 303 8.31 -12.61 22.30
N LEU A 304 7.16 -12.42 21.63
CA LEU A 304 5.89 -13.02 22.04
C LEU A 304 5.80 -14.53 21.74
N PHE A 305 6.25 -14.95 20.55
CA PHE A 305 6.04 -16.32 20.06
C PHE A 305 7.28 -17.21 20.18
N LEU A 306 8.49 -16.65 20.17
CA LEU A 306 9.74 -17.40 20.30
C LEU A 306 10.33 -17.31 21.73
N GLY A 307 9.76 -16.48 22.60
CA GLY A 307 10.20 -16.32 23.99
C GLY A 307 11.50 -15.53 24.13
N GLU A 308 11.86 -14.72 23.14
CA GLU A 308 13.01 -13.82 23.24
C GLU A 308 12.81 -12.79 24.36
N ARG A 309 13.89 -12.44 25.05
CA ARG A 309 13.82 -11.50 26.18
C ARG A 309 13.77 -10.05 25.66
N PRO A 310 12.85 -9.21 26.18
CA PRO A 310 12.87 -7.80 25.84
C PRO A 310 14.07 -7.11 26.49
N HIS A 311 14.91 -6.50 25.67
CA HIS A 311 16.03 -5.65 26.09
C HIS A 311 15.76 -4.15 25.91
N LEU A 312 16.61 -3.32 26.53
CA LEU A 312 16.50 -1.85 26.48
C LEU A 312 16.56 -1.28 25.06
N TYR A 313 17.36 -1.88 24.17
CA TYR A 313 17.45 -1.44 22.77
C TYR A 313 16.12 -1.61 22.02
N HIS A 314 15.27 -2.58 22.39
CA HIS A 314 13.91 -2.67 21.84
C HIS A 314 13.08 -1.46 22.26
N ALA A 315 13.09 -1.11 23.55
CA ALA A 315 12.31 0.03 24.05
C ALA A 315 12.74 1.36 23.42
N VAL A 316 14.06 1.61 23.33
CA VAL A 316 14.61 2.81 22.68
C VAL A 316 14.28 2.82 21.19
N GLY A 317 14.49 1.69 20.51
CA GLY A 317 14.18 1.54 19.09
C GLY A 317 12.71 1.76 18.78
N TYR A 318 11.79 1.18 19.56
CA TYR A 318 10.34 1.36 19.40
C TYR A 318 9.93 2.82 19.59
N ALA A 319 10.46 3.48 20.62
CA ALA A 319 10.19 4.90 20.86
C ALA A 319 10.65 5.79 19.69
N LEU A 320 11.86 5.55 19.16
CA LEU A 320 12.39 6.28 18.00
C LEU A 320 11.58 6.03 16.73
N VAL A 321 11.23 4.77 16.45
CA VAL A 321 10.38 4.42 15.30
C VAL A 321 9.03 5.11 15.38
N LEU A 322 8.31 4.94 16.50
CA LEU A 322 6.97 5.52 16.68
C LEU A 322 7.01 7.04 16.58
N THR A 323 7.96 7.69 17.25
CA THR A 323 8.11 9.15 17.20
C THR A 323 8.42 9.63 15.78
N GLY A 324 9.35 8.99 15.09
CA GLY A 324 9.70 9.32 13.71
C GLY A 324 8.53 9.15 12.74
N VAL A 325 7.79 8.05 12.85
CA VAL A 325 6.58 7.80 12.06
C VAL A 325 5.52 8.87 12.33
N ILE A 326 5.27 9.22 13.60
CA ILE A 326 4.30 10.26 13.96
C ILE A 326 4.70 11.61 13.36
N ILE A 327 5.98 12.00 13.47
CA ILE A 327 6.48 13.27 12.93
C ILE A 327 6.27 13.32 11.41
N ALA A 328 6.66 12.27 10.69
CA ALA A 328 6.55 12.24 9.23
C ALA A 328 5.11 12.10 8.73
N ALA A 329 4.25 11.42 9.49
CA ALA A 329 2.86 11.17 9.13
C ALA A 329 1.93 12.35 9.44
N ARG A 330 2.34 13.34 10.24
CA ARG A 330 1.53 14.54 10.54
C ARG A 330 1.29 15.35 9.26
N LYS A 331 0.06 15.85 9.10
CA LYS A 331 -0.26 16.80 8.03
C LYS A 331 0.40 18.13 8.40
N GLN A 332 1.38 18.58 7.62
CA GLN A 332 1.94 19.90 7.82
C GLN A 332 0.85 20.94 7.56
N LYS A 333 0.66 21.87 8.50
CA LYS A 333 -0.06 23.11 8.19
C LYS A 333 0.86 23.87 7.25
N THR A 334 0.44 24.05 5.99
CA THR A 334 1.12 24.97 5.09
C THR A 334 1.20 26.31 5.81
N ALA A 335 2.40 26.83 6.04
CA ALA A 335 2.54 28.21 6.48
C ALA A 335 1.92 29.08 5.37
N ALA A 336 0.85 29.79 5.70
CA ALA A 336 0.18 30.73 4.82
C ALA A 336 1.07 31.95 4.57
#